data_AF-A0AAN7GYG4-F1
#
_entry.id   AF-A0AAN7GYG4-F1
#
_cell.length_a   1.000
_cell.length_b   1.000
_cell.length_c   1.000
_cell.angle_alpha   90.00
_cell.angle_beta   90.00
_cell.angle_gamma   90.00
#
_symmetry.space_group_name_H-M   'P 1'
#
loop_
_entity.id
_entity.type
_entity.pdbx_description
1 polymer ?
#
loop_
_entity_poly.entity_id
_entity_poly.type
_entity_poly.pdbx_seq_one_letter_code
_entity_poly.pdbx_strand_id
1 'polypeptide(L)'
;MVNVKKGMESPTESRGVTKQKWLEERKKKIGKLLDANGLDLSKAYMLDTQVAAENKYKKWEKDPAPYGWDVFNQKTRYNAYKKRTKNIDLDLDEYNKLKESDPEFYRDASSLQYGEAPKVSEDRIEKMVKELKNRDEKRRSFSRRRRYLDEKDIDSINDRNEHFNQKIERAFGKYTLEIKNNLERGTALPD
;
A
#
# COMPACT_ATOMS: atom_id res chain seq x y z
N MET A 1 -21.47 -61.39 -9.56
CA MET A 1 -21.92 -59.98 -9.45
C MET A 1 -20.86 -59.21 -8.68
N VAL A 2 -20.05 -58.42 -9.38
CA VAL A 2 -18.95 -57.65 -8.78
C VAL A 2 -19.50 -56.28 -8.39
N ASN A 3 -19.53 -56.00 -7.08
CA ASN A 3 -20.10 -54.77 -6.53
C ASN A 3 -19.05 -53.66 -6.57
N VAL A 4 -19.18 -52.74 -7.52
CA VAL A 4 -18.29 -51.58 -7.69
C VAL A 4 -18.58 -50.57 -6.57
N LYS A 5 -17.64 -50.40 -5.64
CA LYS A 5 -17.69 -49.33 -4.62
C LYS A 5 -17.52 -47.98 -5.33
N LYS A 6 -18.63 -47.24 -5.41
CA LYS A 6 -18.71 -45.86 -5.89
C LYS A 6 -17.82 -44.99 -5.00
N GLY A 7 -16.81 -44.33 -5.58
CA GLY A 7 -15.97 -43.37 -4.86
C GLY A 7 -16.82 -42.22 -4.35
N MET A 8 -16.82 -42.01 -3.03
CA MET A 8 -17.41 -40.82 -2.41
C MET A 8 -16.47 -39.64 -2.65
N GLU A 9 -16.93 -38.64 -3.38
CA GLU A 9 -16.26 -37.35 -3.50
C GLU A 9 -16.06 -36.74 -2.11
N SER A 10 -14.86 -36.21 -1.86
CA SER A 10 -14.55 -35.51 -0.62
C SER A 10 -15.41 -34.25 -0.49
N PRO A 11 -16.03 -33.98 0.67
CA PRO A 11 -16.85 -32.80 0.86
C PRO A 11 -16.08 -31.52 0.54
N THR A 12 -16.71 -30.61 -0.19
CA THR A 12 -16.15 -29.29 -0.51
C THR A 12 -16.09 -28.44 0.77
N GLU A 13 -14.93 -28.42 1.42
CA GLU A 13 -14.74 -27.60 2.63
C GLU A 13 -14.87 -26.11 2.30
N SER A 14 -15.63 -25.38 3.12
CA SER A 14 -15.86 -23.94 2.95
C SER A 14 -14.56 -23.14 3.14
N ARG A 15 -14.38 -22.11 2.31
CA ARG A 15 -13.19 -21.23 2.32
C ARG A 15 -13.00 -20.63 3.73
N GLY A 16 -12.00 -21.13 4.45
CA GLY A 16 -11.63 -20.65 5.80
C GLY A 16 -11.32 -21.77 6.79
N VAL A 17 -11.98 -22.93 6.67
CA VAL A 17 -11.81 -24.08 7.57
C VAL A 17 -10.41 -24.70 7.45
N THR A 18 -9.85 -24.74 6.24
CA THR A 18 -8.50 -25.23 5.95
C THR A 18 -7.41 -24.42 6.65
N LYS A 19 -7.56 -23.10 6.77
CA LYS A 19 -6.58 -22.24 7.46
C LYS A 19 -6.61 -22.44 8.97
N GLN A 20 -7.80 -22.62 9.55
CA GLN A 20 -7.95 -22.91 10.98
C GLN A 20 -7.38 -24.28 11.34
N LYS A 21 -7.72 -25.33 10.58
CA LYS A 21 -7.14 -26.68 10.74
C LYS A 21 -5.62 -26.66 10.63
N TRP A 22 -5.05 -25.96 9.64
CA TRP A 22 -3.59 -25.82 9.49
C TRP A 22 -2.93 -25.13 10.69
N LEU A 23 -3.56 -24.09 11.25
CA LEU A 23 -3.06 -23.40 12.45
C LEU A 23 -3.12 -24.30 13.69
N GLU A 24 -4.20 -25.07 13.87
CA GLU A 24 -4.35 -26.01 14.97
C GLU A 24 -3.36 -27.17 14.88
N GLU A 25 -3.18 -27.76 13.70
CA GLU A 25 -2.16 -28.78 13.47
C GLU A 25 -0.75 -28.26 13.71
N ARG A 26 -0.47 -27.02 13.27
CA ARG A 26 0.81 -26.36 13.52
C ARG A 26 1.02 -26.12 15.01
N LYS A 27 0.01 -25.66 15.75
CA LYS A 27 0.05 -25.51 17.22
C LYS A 27 0.28 -26.84 17.92
N LYS A 28 -0.40 -27.91 17.50
CA LYS A 28 -0.21 -29.27 18.06
C LYS A 28 1.20 -29.81 17.79
N LYS A 29 1.75 -29.58 16.59
CA LYS A 29 3.14 -29.97 16.26
C LYS A 29 4.17 -29.19 17.08
N ILE A 30 3.96 -27.89 17.25
CA ILE A 30 4.84 -27.03 18.06
C ILE A 30 4.74 -27.41 19.54
N GLY A 31 3.53 -27.63 20.06
CA GLY A 31 3.31 -28.10 21.44
C GLY A 31 4.02 -29.43 21.72
N LYS A 32 3.84 -30.44 20.85
CA LYS A 32 4.55 -31.73 20.98
C LYS A 32 6.07 -31.58 20.96
N LEU A 33 6.61 -30.68 20.14
CA LEU A 33 8.05 -30.39 20.08
C LEU A 33 8.54 -29.69 21.35
N LEU A 34 7.74 -28.81 21.94
CA LEU A 34 8.08 -28.11 23.18
C LEU A 34 8.01 -29.03 24.39
N ASP A 35 6.95 -29.84 24.48
CA ASP A 35 6.77 -30.86 25.50
C ASP A 35 7.91 -31.90 25.47
N ALA A 36 8.34 -32.33 24.27
CA ALA A 36 9.47 -33.23 24.10
C ALA A 36 10.82 -32.62 24.53
N ASN A 37 10.96 -31.30 24.47
CA ASN A 37 12.14 -30.58 24.96
C ASN A 37 11.98 -30.06 26.41
N GLY A 38 10.86 -30.35 27.08
CA GLY A 38 10.56 -29.87 28.44
C GLY A 38 10.40 -28.35 28.53
N LEU A 39 10.08 -27.68 27.43
CA LEU A 39 9.94 -26.22 27.35
C LEU A 39 8.47 -25.83 27.38
N ASP A 40 8.14 -24.77 28.12
CA ASP A 40 6.79 -24.19 28.13
C ASP A 40 6.50 -23.41 26.83
N LEU A 41 5.22 -23.25 26.49
CA LEU A 41 4.72 -22.50 25.33
C LEU A 41 5.26 -21.06 25.28
N SER A 42 5.53 -20.46 26.44
CA SER A 42 6.16 -19.14 26.56
C SER A 42 7.61 -19.09 26.05
N LYS A 43 8.32 -20.22 26.07
CA LYS A 43 9.73 -20.36 25.65
C LYS A 43 9.90 -20.89 24.23
N ALA A 44 8.82 -20.90 23.44
CA ALA A 44 8.83 -21.43 22.07
C ALA A 44 9.87 -20.80 21.14
N TYR A 45 10.27 -19.55 21.42
CA TYR A 45 11.30 -18.83 20.66
C TYR A 45 12.70 -19.47 20.78
N MET A 46 12.96 -20.32 21.79
CA MET A 46 14.25 -21.00 21.96
C MET A 46 14.50 -22.10 20.93
N LEU A 47 13.44 -22.61 20.28
CA LEU A 47 13.53 -23.61 19.23
C LEU A 47 13.61 -23.00 17.82
N ASP A 48 13.52 -21.68 17.69
CA ASP A 48 13.70 -21.02 16.40
C ASP A 48 15.18 -21.00 16.03
N THR A 49 15.50 -21.51 14.83
CA THR A 49 16.83 -21.34 14.26
C THR A 49 17.10 -19.86 14.01
N GLN A 50 18.37 -19.45 14.08
CA GLN A 50 18.76 -18.05 13.84
C GLN A 50 18.19 -17.51 12.52
N VAL A 51 18.16 -18.32 11.46
CA VAL A 51 17.57 -17.98 10.15
C VAL A 51 16.04 -17.81 10.22
N ALA A 52 15.33 -18.64 10.99
CA ALA A 52 13.89 -18.53 11.15
C ALA A 52 13.51 -17.31 12.00
N ALA A 53 14.25 -17.04 13.07
CA ALA A 53 14.09 -15.84 13.88
C ALA A 53 14.39 -14.58 13.05
N GLU A 54 15.49 -14.56 12.29
CA GLU A 54 15.83 -13.44 11.42
C GLU A 54 14.69 -13.19 10.41
N ASN A 55 14.21 -14.20 9.69
CA ASN A 55 13.10 -14.00 8.75
C ASN A 55 11.78 -13.56 9.41
N LYS A 56 11.48 -14.05 10.62
CA LYS A 56 10.27 -13.63 11.38
C LYS A 56 10.35 -12.18 11.85
N TYR A 57 11.54 -11.74 12.28
CA TYR A 57 11.76 -10.43 12.87
C TYR A 57 12.41 -9.43 11.91
N LYS A 58 12.74 -9.84 10.68
CA LYS A 58 13.26 -8.97 9.62
C LYS A 58 12.22 -7.91 9.32
N LYS A 59 12.43 -6.74 9.93
CA LYS A 59 11.66 -5.55 9.61
C LYS A 59 12.01 -5.19 8.18
N TRP A 60 11.00 -5.17 7.32
CA TRP A 60 11.15 -4.69 5.96
C TRP A 60 11.55 -3.22 6.06
N GLU A 61 12.80 -2.92 5.69
CA GLU A 61 13.25 -1.54 5.57
C GLU A 61 12.37 -0.85 4.53
N LYS A 62 11.74 0.25 4.96
CA LYS A 62 10.91 1.05 4.08
C LYS A 62 11.82 2.05 3.40
N ASP A 63 11.76 2.10 2.08
CA ASP A 63 12.40 3.18 1.33
C ASP A 63 11.91 4.53 1.88
N PRO A 64 12.82 5.50 2.07
CA PRO A 64 12.45 6.82 2.56
C PRO A 64 11.43 7.47 1.62
N ALA A 65 10.43 8.12 2.21
CA ALA A 65 9.44 8.85 1.43
C ALA A 65 10.14 10.01 0.69
N PRO A 66 9.76 10.28 -0.58
CA PRO A 66 10.29 11.42 -1.31
C PRO A 66 9.94 12.73 -0.58
N TYR A 67 10.93 13.61 -0.45
CA TYR A 67 10.82 14.85 0.31
C TYR A 67 10.69 16.08 -0.61
N GLY A 68 9.87 17.06 -0.21
CA GLY A 68 9.73 18.33 -0.93
C GLY A 68 9.35 18.16 -2.41
N TRP A 69 10.17 18.74 -3.29
CA TRP A 69 9.95 18.72 -4.74
C TRP A 69 10.30 17.40 -5.43
N ASP A 70 11.02 16.49 -4.75
CA ASP A 70 11.37 15.17 -5.32
C ASP A 70 10.16 14.27 -5.57
N VAL A 71 8.99 14.63 -5.04
CA VAL A 71 7.72 13.97 -5.34
C VAL A 71 7.38 14.03 -6.84
N PHE A 72 7.86 15.04 -7.56
CA PHE A 72 7.58 15.24 -8.98
C PHE A 72 8.66 14.71 -9.93
N ASN A 73 9.74 14.13 -9.39
CA ASN A 73 10.84 13.55 -10.16
C ASN A 73 10.38 12.37 -11.05
N GLN A 74 11.14 12.08 -12.10
CA GLN A 74 10.94 10.93 -12.97
C GLN A 74 10.94 9.61 -12.18
N LYS A 75 11.84 9.46 -11.19
CA LYS A 75 11.93 8.25 -10.35
C LYS A 75 10.65 8.00 -9.54
N THR A 76 10.07 9.05 -8.95
CA THR A 76 8.83 8.95 -8.17
C THR A 76 7.62 8.67 -9.06
N ARG A 77 7.55 9.29 -10.26
CA ARG A 77 6.53 8.96 -11.28
C ARG A 77 6.64 7.51 -11.74
N TYR A 78 7.85 7.02 -11.99
CA TYR A 78 8.12 5.62 -12.34
C TYR A 78 7.70 4.66 -11.22
N ASN A 79 8.05 4.96 -9.98
CA ASN A 79 7.65 4.16 -8.83
C ASN A 79 6.12 4.12 -8.65
N ALA A 80 5.44 5.25 -8.88
CA ALA A 80 3.98 5.31 -8.87
C ALA A 80 3.39 4.44 -9.99
N TYR A 81 3.94 4.51 -11.21
CA TYR A 81 3.54 3.62 -12.30
C TYR A 81 3.75 2.15 -11.96
N LYS A 82 4.92 1.77 -11.44
CA LYS A 82 5.23 0.39 -11.01
C LYS A 82 4.27 -0.12 -9.93
N LYS A 83 3.81 0.75 -9.01
CA LYS A 83 2.78 0.38 -8.03
C LYS A 83 1.41 0.16 -8.68
N ARG A 84 1.08 0.94 -9.72
CA ARG A 84 -0.18 0.79 -10.47
C ARG A 84 -0.20 -0.50 -11.27
N THR A 85 0.87 -0.82 -12.00
CA THR A 85 0.94 -2.04 -12.81
C THR A 85 0.83 -3.31 -11.97
N LYS A 86 1.34 -3.29 -10.74
CA LYS A 86 1.17 -4.39 -9.77
C LYS A 86 -0.27 -4.61 -9.31
N ASN A 87 -1.14 -3.61 -9.42
CA ASN A 87 -2.53 -3.67 -8.98
C ASN A 87 -3.50 -3.95 -10.14
N ILE A 88 -2.99 -4.22 -11.34
CA ILE A 88 -3.82 -4.58 -12.49
C ILE A 88 -3.98 -6.09 -12.49
N ASP A 89 -5.21 -6.57 -12.45
CA ASP A 89 -5.52 -7.99 -12.59
C ASP A 89 -5.41 -8.38 -14.07
N LEU A 90 -4.54 -9.36 -14.37
CA LEU A 90 -4.31 -9.87 -15.73
C LEU A 90 -5.09 -11.16 -15.93
N ASP A 91 -6.01 -11.16 -16.90
CA ASP A 91 -6.71 -12.36 -17.35
C ASP A 91 -5.90 -13.04 -18.45
N LEU A 92 -5.22 -14.14 -18.09
CA LEU A 92 -4.34 -14.88 -19.00
C LEU A 92 -5.13 -15.69 -20.04
N ASP A 93 -6.34 -16.13 -19.72
CA ASP A 93 -7.15 -16.97 -20.61
C ASP A 93 -7.69 -16.12 -21.77
N GLU A 94 -8.19 -14.93 -21.45
CA GLU A 94 -8.64 -13.98 -22.46
C GLU A 94 -7.48 -13.49 -23.33
N TYR A 95 -6.30 -13.28 -22.73
CA TYR A 95 -5.08 -12.93 -23.46
C TYR A 95 -4.67 -14.03 -24.46
N ASN A 96 -4.70 -15.30 -24.05
CA ASN A 96 -4.34 -16.42 -24.94
C ASN A 96 -5.33 -16.57 -26.09
N LYS A 97 -6.64 -16.39 -25.86
CA LYS A 97 -7.65 -16.40 -26.92
C LYS A 97 -7.42 -15.30 -27.95
N LEU A 98 -7.10 -14.09 -27.49
CA LEU A 98 -6.78 -12.97 -28.39
C LEU A 98 -5.52 -13.24 -29.20
N LYS A 99 -4.50 -13.83 -28.57
CA LYS A 99 -3.26 -14.23 -29.23
C LYS A 99 -3.45 -15.29 -30.31
N GLU A 100 -4.34 -16.25 -30.11
CA GLU A 100 -4.66 -17.27 -31.12
C GLU A 100 -5.52 -16.69 -32.26
N SER A 101 -6.38 -15.71 -31.95
CA SER A 101 -7.27 -15.10 -32.94
C SER A 101 -6.58 -14.15 -33.91
N ASP A 102 -5.51 -13.47 -33.49
CA ASP A 102 -4.79 -12.47 -34.29
C ASP A 102 -3.42 -13.02 -34.74
N PRO A 103 -3.24 -13.35 -36.02
CA PRO A 103 -1.94 -13.75 -36.57
C PRO A 103 -0.85 -12.67 -36.43
N GLU A 104 -1.24 -11.39 -36.35
CA GLU A 104 -0.34 -10.24 -36.16
C GLU A 104 -0.47 -9.67 -34.73
N PHE A 105 -0.57 -10.55 -33.74
CA PHE A 105 -0.70 -10.15 -32.33
C PHE A 105 0.53 -9.36 -31.82
N TYR A 106 1.73 -9.74 -32.25
CA TYR A 106 2.97 -9.04 -31.92
C TYR A 106 3.32 -8.06 -33.04
N ARG A 107 2.83 -6.83 -32.91
CA ARG A 107 2.98 -5.79 -33.94
C ARG A 107 4.31 -5.05 -33.80
N ASP A 108 4.93 -4.76 -34.94
CA ASP A 108 6.09 -3.85 -35.02
C ASP A 108 5.64 -2.39 -35.09
N ALA A 109 6.55 -1.45 -34.80
CA ALA A 109 6.28 -0.01 -34.81
C ALA A 109 5.79 0.53 -36.17
N SER A 110 6.03 -0.22 -37.25
CA SER A 110 5.62 0.10 -38.63
C SER A 110 4.28 -0.54 -39.06
N SER A 111 3.61 -1.31 -38.19
CA SER A 111 2.34 -1.96 -38.50
C SER A 111 1.22 -0.93 -38.73
N LEU A 112 0.44 -1.13 -39.80
CA LEU A 112 -0.63 -0.20 -40.22
C LEU A 112 -1.95 -0.42 -39.47
N GLN A 113 -2.05 -1.48 -38.67
CA GLN A 113 -3.24 -1.87 -37.92
C GLN A 113 -3.54 -0.98 -36.69
N TYR A 114 -2.80 0.11 -36.51
CA TYR A 114 -3.04 1.08 -35.44
C TYR A 114 -4.33 1.86 -35.70
N GLY A 115 -5.30 1.72 -34.79
CA GLY A 115 -6.62 2.37 -34.89
C GLY A 115 -7.78 1.41 -35.21
N GLU A 116 -7.50 0.21 -35.74
CA GLU A 116 -8.49 -0.84 -36.00
C GLU A 116 -8.70 -1.76 -34.78
N ALA A 117 -8.46 -1.27 -33.56
CA ALA A 117 -8.50 -2.10 -32.36
C ALA A 117 -9.91 -2.72 -32.16
N PRO A 118 -10.00 -4.00 -31.74
CA PRO A 118 -11.28 -4.63 -31.48
C PRO A 118 -12.03 -3.87 -30.38
N LYS A 119 -13.36 -3.87 -30.48
CA LYS A 119 -14.22 -3.24 -29.47
C LYS A 119 -13.95 -3.85 -28.10
N VAL A 120 -13.58 -2.99 -27.16
CA VAL A 120 -13.29 -3.38 -25.78
C VAL A 120 -14.60 -3.69 -25.07
N SER A 121 -14.63 -4.76 -24.26
CA SER A 121 -15.80 -5.09 -23.44
C SER A 121 -16.10 -4.00 -22.41
N GLU A 122 -17.38 -3.83 -22.08
CA GLU A 122 -17.83 -2.82 -21.11
C GLU A 122 -17.18 -3.05 -19.73
N ASP A 123 -17.05 -4.29 -19.29
CA ASP A 123 -16.37 -4.66 -18.03
C ASP A 123 -14.94 -4.12 -17.92
N ARG A 124 -14.18 -4.14 -19.03
CA ARG A 124 -12.80 -3.63 -19.07
C ARG A 124 -12.78 -2.11 -18.99
N ILE A 125 -13.75 -1.44 -19.63
CA ILE A 125 -13.92 0.01 -19.54
C ILE A 125 -14.27 0.40 -18.10
N GLU A 126 -15.17 -0.32 -17.44
CA GLU A 126 -15.52 -0.08 -16.04
C GLU A 126 -14.31 -0.24 -15.09
N LYS A 127 -13.49 -1.28 -15.29
CA LYS A 127 -12.23 -1.46 -14.53
C LYS A 127 -11.29 -0.28 -14.70
N MET A 128 -11.13 0.24 -15.93
CA MET A 128 -10.32 1.43 -16.20
C MET A 128 -10.90 2.66 -15.48
N VAL A 129 -12.21 2.91 -15.60
CA VAL A 129 -12.88 4.03 -14.94
C VAL A 129 -12.70 3.96 -13.41
N LYS A 130 -12.78 2.76 -12.83
CA LYS A 130 -12.53 2.54 -11.40
C LYS A 130 -11.08 2.88 -11.02
N GLU A 131 -10.09 2.51 -11.82
CA GLU A 131 -8.68 2.91 -11.59
C GLU A 131 -8.52 4.44 -11.61
N LEU A 132 -9.15 5.11 -12.58
CA LEU A 132 -9.10 6.56 -12.70
C LEU A 132 -9.73 7.27 -11.50
N LYS A 133 -10.89 6.79 -11.02
CA LYS A 133 -11.53 7.31 -9.80
C LYS A 133 -10.63 7.15 -8.58
N ASN A 134 -10.05 5.97 -8.39
CA ASN A 134 -9.11 5.72 -7.30
C ASN A 134 -7.87 6.64 -7.38
N ARG A 135 -7.41 6.96 -8.60
CA ARG A 135 -6.30 7.89 -8.83
C ARG A 135 -6.66 9.32 -8.43
N ASP A 136 -7.87 9.75 -8.77
CA ASP A 136 -8.35 11.09 -8.42
C ASP A 136 -8.59 11.23 -6.91
N GLU A 137 -9.10 10.20 -6.24
CA GLU A 137 -9.20 10.15 -4.79
C GLU A 137 -7.84 10.27 -4.11
N LYS A 138 -6.84 9.50 -4.57
CA LYS A 138 -5.46 9.60 -4.06
C LYS A 138 -4.85 10.98 -4.30
N ARG A 139 -5.16 11.62 -5.43
CA ARG A 139 -4.72 12.99 -5.75
C ARG A 139 -5.37 13.99 -4.79
N ARG A 140 -6.67 13.86 -4.50
CA ARG A 140 -7.38 14.73 -3.54
C ARG A 140 -6.82 14.58 -2.12
N SER A 141 -6.46 13.37 -1.71
CA SER A 141 -5.88 13.10 -0.39
C SER A 141 -4.39 13.43 -0.28
N PHE A 142 -3.74 13.91 -1.35
CA PHE A 142 -2.29 14.17 -1.37
C PHE A 142 -1.89 15.25 -0.37
N SER A 143 -2.67 16.34 -0.29
CA SER A 143 -2.52 17.38 0.73
C SER A 143 -3.40 17.04 1.92
N ARG A 144 -2.78 16.66 3.04
CA ARG A 144 -3.50 16.32 4.27
C ARG A 144 -3.86 17.61 5.02
N ARG A 145 -5.15 17.84 5.26
CA ARG A 145 -5.62 18.95 6.12
C ARG A 145 -5.14 18.72 7.55
N ARG A 146 -4.44 19.70 8.13
CA ARG A 146 -4.06 19.70 9.55
C ARG A 146 -5.30 20.00 10.40
N ARG A 147 -5.41 19.39 11.58
CA ARG A 147 -6.51 19.67 12.52
C ARG A 147 -6.40 21.12 13.00
N TYR A 148 -7.53 21.81 13.01
CA TYR A 148 -7.67 23.10 13.67
C TYR A 148 -7.70 22.87 15.19
N LEU A 149 -7.06 23.76 15.95
CA LEU A 149 -7.00 23.74 17.40
C LEU A 149 -7.59 25.07 17.90
N ASP A 150 -8.74 25.00 18.56
CA ASP A 150 -9.48 26.19 19.03
C ASP A 150 -8.74 26.93 20.15
N GLU A 151 -7.85 26.24 20.87
CA GLU A 151 -7.00 26.82 21.93
C GLU A 151 -5.84 27.66 21.38
N LYS A 152 -5.62 27.67 20.06
CA LYS A 152 -4.51 28.42 19.47
C LYS A 152 -4.90 29.90 19.32
N ASP A 153 -4.02 30.79 19.78
CA ASP A 153 -4.17 32.23 19.54
C ASP A 153 -4.32 32.54 18.05
N ILE A 154 -5.37 33.32 17.74
CA ILE A 154 -5.74 33.68 16.37
C ILE A 154 -5.02 34.97 16.00
N ASP A 155 -4.01 34.84 15.14
CA ASP A 155 -3.20 35.95 14.60
C ASP A 155 -3.76 36.53 13.28
N SER A 156 -4.96 36.11 12.88
CA SER A 156 -5.53 36.39 11.56
C SER A 156 -6.97 36.86 11.61
N ILE A 157 -7.33 37.73 10.67
CA ILE A 157 -8.68 38.30 10.53
C ILE A 157 -9.53 37.47 9.56
N ASN A 158 -8.92 36.77 8.61
CA ASN A 158 -9.59 35.94 7.61
C ASN A 158 -8.77 34.68 7.24
N ASP A 159 -9.41 33.69 6.63
CA ASP A 159 -8.77 32.41 6.25
C ASP A 159 -7.58 32.58 5.29
N ARG A 160 -7.65 33.57 4.38
CA ARG A 160 -6.55 33.84 3.45
C ARG A 160 -5.33 34.40 4.18
N ASN A 161 -5.56 35.23 5.19
CA ASN A 161 -4.54 35.81 6.06
C ASN A 161 -3.97 34.72 6.98
N GLU A 162 -4.79 33.82 7.50
CA GLU A 162 -4.31 32.65 8.26
C GLU A 162 -3.33 31.82 7.42
N HIS A 163 -3.71 31.51 6.17
CA HIS A 163 -2.82 30.80 5.25
C HIS A 163 -1.54 31.57 4.91
N PHE A 164 -1.61 32.90 4.82
CA PHE A 164 -0.46 33.76 4.60
C PHE A 164 0.48 33.78 5.81
N ASN A 165 -0.04 34.01 7.02
CA ASN A 165 0.70 33.93 8.28
C ASN A 165 1.38 32.57 8.45
N GLN A 166 0.66 31.48 8.18
CA GLN A 166 1.24 30.13 8.18
C GLN A 166 2.38 29.95 7.16
N LYS A 167 2.33 30.65 6.03
CA LYS A 167 3.41 30.62 5.02
C LYS A 167 4.63 31.38 5.50
N ILE A 168 4.44 32.57 6.08
CA ILE A 168 5.51 33.38 6.68
C ILE A 168 6.16 32.62 7.82
N GLU A 169 5.38 32.00 8.71
CA GLU A 169 5.90 31.22 9.83
C GLU A 169 6.78 30.04 9.36
N ARG A 170 6.39 29.34 8.29
CA ARG A 170 7.23 28.26 7.72
C ARG A 170 8.55 28.75 7.15
N ALA A 171 8.59 29.97 6.60
CA ALA A 171 9.77 30.53 5.95
C ALA A 171 10.71 31.24 6.95
N PHE A 172 10.13 32.05 7.84
CA PHE A 172 10.83 32.97 8.72
C PHE A 172 10.73 32.62 10.20
N GLY A 173 9.85 31.70 10.61
CA GLY A 173 9.66 31.32 12.01
C GLY A 173 10.96 30.90 12.67
N LYS A 174 11.84 30.17 11.95
CA LYS A 174 13.17 29.79 12.46
C LYS A 174 14.05 30.99 12.87
N TYR A 175 13.92 32.11 12.18
CA TYR A 175 14.75 33.31 12.39
C TYR A 175 14.09 34.34 13.32
N THR A 176 12.78 34.22 13.54
CA THR A 176 11.98 35.20 14.30
C THR A 176 11.56 34.69 15.69
N LEU A 177 12.08 33.53 16.12
CA LEU A 177 11.81 32.95 17.45
C LEU A 177 12.09 33.94 18.58
N GLU A 178 13.23 34.64 18.54
CA GLU A 178 13.59 35.61 19.57
C GLU A 178 12.62 36.79 19.61
N ILE A 179 12.25 37.32 18.43
CA ILE A 179 11.27 38.42 18.32
C ILE A 179 9.91 37.99 18.87
N LYS A 180 9.48 36.75 18.59
CA LYS A 180 8.23 36.21 19.11
C LYS A 180 8.26 36.05 20.63
N ASN A 181 9.33 35.49 21.19
CA ASN A 181 9.50 35.36 22.63
C ASN A 181 9.52 36.73 23.33
N ASN A 182 10.17 37.73 22.72
CA ASN A 182 10.23 39.09 23.23
C ASN A 182 8.85 39.77 23.23
N LEU A 183 8.03 39.52 22.19
CA LEU A 183 6.63 39.96 22.14
C LEU A 183 5.77 39.31 23.23
N GLU A 184 5.92 37.99 23.44
CA GLU A 184 5.19 37.25 24.48
C GLU A 184 5.60 37.68 25.90
N ARG A 185 6.87 38.12 26.08
CA ARG A 185 7.38 38.66 27.36
C ARG A 185 7.08 40.14 27.58
N GLY A 186 6.82 40.91 26.53
CA GLY A 186 6.67 42.36 26.59
C GLY A 186 7.99 43.13 26.77
N THR A 187 9.15 42.48 26.63
CA THR A 187 10.48 43.10 26.77
C THR A 187 11.43 42.62 25.68
N ALA A 188 12.32 43.50 25.20
CA ALA A 188 13.24 43.23 24.10
C ALA A 188 14.63 42.71 24.53
N LEU A 189 14.80 42.34 25.79
CA LEU A 189 16.10 41.86 26.30
C LEU A 189 16.22 40.34 26.09
N PRO A 190 17.39 39.85 25.62
CA PRO A 190 17.70 38.43 25.65
C PRO A 190 17.76 37.94 27.11
N ASP A 191 17.42 36.66 27.33
CA ASP A 191 17.66 36.01 28.63
C ASP A 191 19.16 35.85 28.92
#